data_AF-A0A249T1F9-F1
#
_entry.id   AF-A0A249T1F9-F1
#
_cell.length_a   1.000
_cell.length_b   1.000
_cell.length_c   1.000
_cell.angle_alpha   90.00
_cell.angle_beta   90.00
_cell.angle_gamma   90.00
#
_symmetry.space_group_name_H-M   'P 1'
#
loop_
_entity.id
_entity.type
_entity.pdbx_description
1 polymer ?
#
loop_
_entity_poly.entity_id
_entity_poly.type
_entity_poly.pdbx_seq_one_letter_code
_entity_poly.pdbx_strand_id
1 'polypeptide(L)'
;MQQLAWAQVETQEEEDSVPVYVVDSVVAQPDVMKTIRPDQIAMLTVAKGSKAVEKYGSQAENGVIYIETKDFARQRYQRLFSNRAKEYAHLLKEKNSDIDVQYIVNDSLVTGQQESILAPVNDRNITSVTILTPKELLKTYKIKGKRLGLLVHYKE
;
A
#
# COMPACT_ATOMS: atom_id res chain seq x y z
N MET A 1 -14.88 -28.72 54.97
CA MET A 1 -16.03 -28.93 54.06
C MET A 1 -16.84 -27.65 53.98
N GLN A 2 -16.67 -26.84 52.93
CA GLN A 2 -17.74 -26.22 52.14
C GLN A 2 -17.14 -25.27 51.07
N GLN A 3 -17.24 -25.77 49.83
CA GLN A 3 -17.40 -25.15 48.50
C GLN A 3 -16.86 -23.72 48.25
N LEU A 4 -15.87 -23.65 47.36
CA LEU A 4 -15.54 -22.46 46.58
C LEU A 4 -16.45 -22.43 45.35
N ALA A 5 -17.26 -21.39 45.22
CA ALA A 5 -18.06 -21.13 44.02
C ALA A 5 -17.13 -20.75 42.86
N TRP A 6 -17.11 -21.57 41.80
CA TRP A 6 -16.44 -21.23 40.55
C TRP A 6 -17.43 -20.44 39.72
N ALA A 7 -17.23 -19.13 39.60
CA ALA A 7 -17.96 -18.32 38.64
C ALA A 7 -17.58 -18.82 37.24
N GLN A 8 -18.56 -19.37 36.51
CA GLN A 8 -18.38 -19.68 35.10
C GLN A 8 -18.22 -18.35 34.36
N VAL A 9 -17.02 -18.10 33.83
CA VAL A 9 -16.84 -17.10 32.79
C VAL A 9 -17.34 -17.76 31.52
N GLU A 10 -18.59 -17.47 31.19
CA GLU A 10 -19.18 -17.83 29.90
C GLU A 10 -18.57 -16.87 28.87
N THR A 11 -17.50 -17.33 28.21
CA THR A 11 -16.95 -16.63 27.05
C THR A 11 -18.02 -16.67 25.96
N GLN A 12 -18.69 -15.55 25.72
CA GLN A 12 -19.49 -15.38 24.51
C GLN A 12 -18.53 -15.56 23.33
N GLU A 13 -18.72 -16.62 22.56
CA GLU A 13 -18.15 -16.72 21.23
C GLU A 13 -18.74 -15.55 20.42
N GLU A 14 -17.97 -14.47 20.28
CA GLU A 14 -18.25 -13.47 19.25
C GLU A 14 -18.25 -14.24 17.92
N GLU A 15 -19.43 -14.38 17.32
CA GLU A 15 -19.55 -14.85 15.95
C GLU A 15 -18.62 -13.99 15.10
N ASP A 16 -17.53 -14.57 14.58
CA ASP A 16 -16.45 -13.86 13.87
C ASP A 16 -17.06 -12.99 12.78
N SER A 17 -17.30 -11.72 13.12
CA SER A 17 -18.07 -10.82 12.28
C SER A 17 -17.28 -10.53 11.00
N VAL A 18 -17.79 -11.01 9.87
CA VAL A 18 -17.05 -10.97 8.59
C VAL A 18 -17.06 -9.54 8.05
N PRO A 19 -15.89 -8.91 7.83
CA PRO A 19 -15.81 -7.60 7.19
C PRO A 19 -15.99 -7.71 5.68
N VAL A 20 -16.26 -6.59 5.01
CA VAL A 20 -16.18 -6.51 3.55
C VAL A 20 -14.71 -6.50 3.13
N TYR A 21 -14.33 -7.37 2.20
CA TYR A 21 -13.01 -7.35 1.60
C TYR A 21 -13.02 -6.58 0.29
N VAL A 22 -12.04 -5.70 0.11
CA VAL A 22 -11.80 -4.96 -1.13
C VAL A 22 -10.36 -5.22 -1.53
N VAL A 23 -10.15 -5.95 -2.63
CA VAL A 23 -8.83 -6.27 -3.15
C VAL A 23 -8.60 -5.47 -4.43
N ASP A 24 -7.50 -4.72 -4.49
CA ASP A 24 -7.12 -3.96 -5.68
C ASP A 24 -8.26 -3.07 -6.21
N SER A 25 -8.96 -2.43 -5.26
CA SER A 25 -10.14 -1.56 -5.47
C SER A 25 -11.44 -2.25 -5.88
N VAL A 26 -11.50 -3.58 -5.89
CA VAL A 26 -12.69 -4.38 -6.25
C VAL A 26 -13.20 -5.15 -5.03
N VAL A 27 -14.51 -5.15 -4.80
CA VAL A 27 -15.13 -5.96 -3.73
C VAL A 27 -14.89 -7.43 -4.04
N ALA A 28 -14.35 -8.16 -3.06
CA ALA A 28 -13.97 -9.56 -3.19
C ALA A 28 -14.91 -10.46 -2.37
N GLN A 29 -14.91 -11.76 -2.70
CA GLN A 29 -15.61 -12.76 -1.91
C GLN A 29 -14.87 -13.00 -0.58
N PRO A 30 -15.57 -13.38 0.51
CA PRO A 30 -14.96 -13.57 1.83
C PRO A 30 -13.81 -14.59 1.87
N ASP A 31 -13.80 -15.57 0.98
CA ASP A 31 -12.78 -16.60 0.89
C ASP A 31 -11.47 -16.12 0.23
N VAL A 32 -11.40 -14.87 -0.26
CA VAL A 32 -10.20 -14.28 -0.86
C VAL A 32 -8.98 -14.32 0.06
N MET A 33 -9.20 -14.28 1.37
CA MET A 33 -8.13 -14.39 2.37
C MET A 33 -7.43 -15.76 2.36
N LYS A 34 -8.05 -16.79 1.78
CA LYS A 34 -7.45 -18.12 1.61
C LYS A 34 -6.55 -18.19 0.37
N THR A 35 -6.68 -17.24 -0.56
CA THR A 35 -5.99 -17.27 -1.86
C THR A 35 -4.84 -16.27 -1.94
N ILE A 36 -4.96 -15.11 -1.28
CA ILE A 36 -3.89 -14.11 -1.23
C ILE A 36 -2.86 -14.53 -0.20
N ARG A 37 -1.62 -14.75 -0.64
CA ARG A 37 -0.52 -15.00 0.28
C ARG A 37 0.00 -13.69 0.88
N PRO A 38 0.44 -13.70 2.16
CA PRO A 38 0.98 -12.49 2.79
C PRO A 38 2.12 -11.82 2.03
N ASP A 39 2.98 -12.60 1.34
CA ASP A 39 4.10 -12.08 0.57
C ASP A 39 3.67 -11.28 -0.69
N GLN A 40 2.41 -11.40 -1.09
CA GLN A 40 1.83 -10.68 -2.23
C GLN A 40 1.21 -9.33 -1.85
N ILE A 41 1.02 -9.08 -0.55
CA ILE A 41 0.37 -7.87 -0.06
C ILE A 41 1.39 -6.74 0.03
N ALA A 42 1.06 -5.58 -0.56
CA ALA A 42 1.82 -4.34 -0.38
C ALA A 42 1.31 -3.54 0.81
N MET A 43 -0.01 -3.44 0.96
CA MET A 43 -0.67 -2.63 1.97
C MET A 43 -2.01 -3.24 2.37
N LEU A 44 -2.35 -3.10 3.66
CA LEU A 44 -3.66 -3.44 4.21
C LEU A 44 -4.17 -2.26 5.02
N THR A 45 -5.41 -1.83 4.76
CA THR A 45 -6.05 -0.73 5.47
C THR A 45 -7.41 -1.18 5.99
N VAL A 46 -7.68 -0.96 7.27
CA VAL A 46 -8.97 -1.25 7.90
C VAL A 46 -9.77 0.04 8.04
N ALA A 47 -10.96 0.09 7.45
CA ALA A 47 -11.91 1.19 7.64
C ALA A 47 -13.11 0.71 8.45
N LYS A 48 -13.54 1.52 9.43
CA LYS A 48 -14.68 1.23 10.30
C LYS A 48 -15.62 2.43 10.39
N GLY A 49 -16.83 2.18 10.88
CA GLY A 49 -17.81 3.23 11.18
C GLY A 49 -18.59 3.73 9.95
N SER A 50 -19.28 4.86 10.14
CA SER A 50 -20.32 5.34 9.23
C SER A 50 -19.87 5.50 7.77
N LYS A 51 -18.63 5.94 7.51
CA LYS A 51 -18.09 6.10 6.15
C LYS A 51 -17.97 4.77 5.37
N ALA A 52 -17.72 3.67 6.07
CA ALA A 52 -17.64 2.35 5.46
C ALA A 52 -19.03 1.86 5.03
N VAL A 53 -20.01 2.02 5.93
CA VAL A 53 -21.43 1.71 5.70
C VAL A 53 -22.02 2.58 4.58
N GLU A 54 -21.71 3.88 4.56
CA GLU A 54 -22.16 4.79 3.50
C GLU A 54 -21.73 4.31 2.10
N LYS A 55 -20.51 3.77 1.99
CA LYS A 55 -19.94 3.34 0.71
C LYS A 55 -20.35 1.93 0.29
N TYR A 56 -20.49 0.99 1.24
CA TYR A 56 -20.68 -0.44 0.94
C TYR A 56 -22.00 -1.03 1.48
N GLY A 57 -22.81 -0.25 2.18
CA GLY A 57 -24.07 -0.69 2.78
C GLY A 57 -23.90 -1.42 4.13
N SER A 58 -24.98 -2.02 4.63
CA SER A 58 -25.04 -2.68 5.94
C SER A 58 -24.02 -3.81 6.11
N GLN A 59 -23.61 -4.47 5.03
CA GLN A 59 -22.52 -5.47 5.07
C GLN A 59 -21.19 -4.92 5.60
N ALA A 60 -20.97 -3.60 5.55
CA ALA A 60 -19.78 -2.95 6.07
C ALA A 60 -19.93 -2.45 7.52
N GLU A 61 -21.00 -2.85 8.24
CA GLU A 61 -21.15 -2.58 9.68
C GLU A 61 -19.98 -3.14 10.49
N ASN A 62 -19.45 -4.28 10.06
CA ASN A 62 -18.26 -4.93 10.64
C ASN A 62 -16.94 -4.32 10.12
N GLY A 63 -17.03 -3.27 9.29
CA GLY A 63 -15.90 -2.62 8.65
C GLY A 63 -15.54 -3.19 7.28
N VAL A 64 -14.50 -2.60 6.70
CA VAL A 64 -13.96 -2.92 5.37
C VAL A 64 -12.46 -3.11 5.49
N ILE A 65 -11.95 -4.23 4.97
CA ILE A 65 -10.53 -4.48 4.83
C ILE A 65 -10.16 -4.23 3.36
N TYR A 66 -9.37 -3.19 3.12
CA TYR A 66 -8.76 -2.92 1.85
C TYR A 66 -7.40 -3.61 1.77
N ILE A 67 -7.19 -4.37 0.72
CA ILE A 67 -5.95 -5.08 0.43
C ILE A 67 -5.46 -4.56 -0.91
N GLU A 68 -4.20 -4.11 -0.93
CA GLU A 68 -3.51 -3.76 -2.16
C GLU A 68 -2.36 -4.74 -2.39
N THR A 69 -2.38 -5.42 -3.53
CA THR A 69 -1.31 -6.35 -3.91
C THR A 69 -0.08 -5.59 -4.42
N LYS A 70 1.09 -6.22 -4.35
CA LYS A 70 2.36 -5.65 -4.85
C LYS A 70 2.30 -5.31 -6.33
N ASP A 71 1.70 -6.18 -7.15
CA ASP A 71 1.61 -5.94 -8.59
C ASP A 71 0.69 -4.76 -8.91
N PHE A 72 -0.44 -4.64 -8.20
CA PHE A 72 -1.34 -3.51 -8.35
C PHE A 72 -0.70 -2.21 -7.86
N ALA A 73 -0.08 -2.21 -6.68
CA ALA A 73 0.63 -1.06 -6.13
C ALA A 73 1.72 -0.56 -7.10
N ARG A 74 2.51 -1.48 -7.67
CA ARG A 74 3.53 -1.20 -8.68
C ARG A 74 2.96 -0.45 -9.86
N GLN A 75 1.94 -1.01 -10.50
CA GLN A 75 1.32 -0.39 -11.66
C GLN A 75 0.74 0.99 -11.31
N ARG A 76 0.12 1.12 -10.13
CA ARG A 76 -0.51 2.36 -9.69
C ARG A 76 0.50 3.47 -9.48
N TYR A 77 1.56 3.26 -8.68
CA TYR A 77 2.55 4.31 -8.44
C TYR A 77 3.36 4.61 -9.71
N GLN A 78 3.62 3.61 -10.56
CA GLN A 78 4.30 3.84 -11.84
C GLN A 78 3.47 4.79 -12.71
N ARG A 79 2.17 4.54 -12.85
CA ARG A 79 1.25 5.45 -13.55
C ARG A 79 1.22 6.84 -12.92
N LEU A 80 1.13 6.91 -11.59
CA LEU A 80 1.11 8.16 -10.82
C LEU A 80 2.32 9.05 -11.14
N PHE A 81 3.51 8.45 -11.16
CA PHE A 81 4.77 9.13 -11.40
C PHE A 81 5.01 9.43 -12.88
N SER A 82 4.63 8.53 -13.79
CA SER A 82 4.69 8.80 -15.25
C SER A 82 3.86 10.02 -15.65
N ASN A 83 2.72 10.23 -15.00
CA ASN A 83 1.88 11.41 -15.24
C ASN A 83 2.52 12.72 -14.75
N ARG A 84 3.52 12.65 -13.87
CA ARG A 84 4.15 13.82 -13.22
C ARG A 84 5.59 14.08 -13.67
N ALA A 85 6.28 13.06 -14.18
CA ALA A 85 7.68 13.16 -14.63
C ALA A 85 7.87 12.46 -15.98
N LYS A 86 8.08 13.26 -17.03
CA LYS A 86 8.17 12.79 -18.42
C LYS A 86 9.38 11.87 -18.63
N GLU A 87 10.51 12.18 -18.02
CA GLU A 87 11.74 11.40 -18.09
C GLU A 87 11.55 10.00 -17.51
N TYR A 88 10.80 9.90 -16.41
CA TYR A 88 10.43 8.63 -15.81
C TYR A 88 9.46 7.84 -16.70
N ALA A 89 8.46 8.50 -17.29
CA ALA A 89 7.55 7.86 -18.25
C ALA A 89 8.29 7.31 -19.48
N HIS A 90 9.26 8.05 -20.01
CA HIS A 90 10.09 7.59 -21.13
C HIS A 90 10.93 6.37 -20.75
N LEU A 91 11.56 6.37 -19.56
CA LEU A 91 12.34 5.23 -19.07
C LEU A 91 11.48 3.96 -18.97
N LEU A 92 10.29 4.06 -18.37
CA LEU A 92 9.38 2.91 -18.25
C LEU A 92 8.95 2.36 -19.61
N LYS A 93 8.67 3.24 -20.58
CA LYS A 93 8.27 2.81 -21.93
C LYS A 93 9.41 2.06 -22.66
N GLU A 94 10.65 2.45 -22.45
CA GLU A 94 11.82 1.81 -23.08
C GLU A 94 12.14 0.43 -22.48
N LYS A 95 12.00 0.28 -21.15
CA LYS A 95 12.51 -0.88 -20.41
C LYS A 95 11.42 -1.81 -19.87
N ASN A 96 10.17 -1.36 -19.88
CA ASN A 96 9.05 -2.01 -19.20
C ASN A 96 9.35 -2.33 -17.72
N SER A 97 10.21 -1.54 -17.07
CA SER A 97 10.70 -1.76 -15.71
C SER A 97 11.33 -0.49 -15.13
N ASP A 98 11.23 -0.31 -13.81
CA ASP A 98 11.84 0.76 -13.02
C ASP A 98 13.13 0.31 -12.29
N ILE A 99 13.72 -0.84 -12.63
CA ILE A 99 14.92 -1.38 -11.94
C ILE A 99 16.11 -0.41 -11.92
N ASP A 100 16.23 0.45 -12.93
CA ASP A 100 17.29 1.45 -13.07
C ASP A 100 16.97 2.78 -12.35
N VAL A 101 15.82 2.85 -11.67
CA VAL A 101 15.39 4.00 -10.87
C VAL A 101 15.81 3.80 -9.41
N GLN A 102 16.21 4.89 -8.76
CA GLN A 102 16.29 4.96 -7.30
C GLN A 102 15.14 5.81 -6.78
N TYR A 103 14.17 5.21 -6.11
CA TYR A 103 13.15 5.99 -5.40
C TYR A 103 13.71 6.56 -4.09
N ILE A 104 13.33 7.79 -3.79
CA ILE A 104 13.60 8.47 -2.54
C ILE A 104 12.26 9.04 -2.08
N VAL A 105 11.80 8.65 -0.90
CA VAL A 105 10.49 9.04 -0.36
C VAL A 105 10.73 9.84 0.91
N ASN A 106 10.23 11.07 0.98
CA ASN A 106 10.44 11.95 2.15
C ASN A 106 11.92 11.97 2.58
N ASP A 107 12.79 12.19 1.58
CA ASP A 107 14.25 12.24 1.69
C ASP A 107 14.94 10.94 2.15
N SER A 108 14.18 9.86 2.33
CA SER A 108 14.67 8.54 2.71
C SER A 108 14.82 7.63 1.50
N LEU A 109 15.96 6.93 1.41
CA LEU A 109 16.21 5.98 0.33
C LEU A 109 15.23 4.80 0.41
N VAL A 110 14.53 4.52 -0.69
CA VAL A 110 13.76 3.29 -0.80
C VAL A 110 14.71 2.14 -1.06
N THR A 111 14.74 1.18 -0.14
CA THR A 111 15.52 -0.05 -0.24
C THR A 111 14.62 -1.24 0.13
N GLY A 112 14.77 -2.37 -0.55
CA GLY A 112 13.97 -3.57 -0.27
C GLY A 112 12.54 -3.50 -0.84
N GLN A 113 11.52 -3.63 0.02
CA GLN A 113 10.10 -3.78 -0.32
C GLN A 113 9.49 -2.51 -0.93
N GLN A 114 9.92 -2.18 -2.15
CA GLN A 114 9.56 -0.97 -2.88
C GLN A 114 8.03 -0.75 -2.97
N GLU A 115 7.27 -1.81 -3.23
CA GLU A 115 5.82 -1.72 -3.41
C GLU A 115 5.13 -1.35 -2.10
N SER A 116 5.58 -1.91 -0.97
CA SER A 116 5.04 -1.58 0.35
C SER A 116 5.39 -0.16 0.78
N ILE A 117 6.61 0.30 0.46
CA ILE A 117 7.06 1.65 0.81
C ILE A 117 6.33 2.72 -0.02
N LEU A 118 6.03 2.43 -1.30
CA LEU A 118 5.37 3.38 -2.20
C LEU A 118 3.84 3.26 -2.18
N ALA A 119 3.27 2.19 -1.66
CA ALA A 119 1.82 1.98 -1.60
C ALA A 119 1.04 3.14 -0.93
N PRO A 120 1.51 3.77 0.17
CA PRO A 120 0.80 4.91 0.76
C PRO A 120 0.72 6.16 -0.15
N VAL A 121 1.60 6.29 -1.15
CA VAL A 121 1.64 7.45 -2.03
C VAL A 121 0.51 7.39 -3.07
N ASN A 122 -0.31 8.43 -3.18
CA ASN A 122 -1.45 8.50 -4.10
C ASN A 122 -1.72 9.93 -4.58
N ASP A 123 -2.65 10.09 -5.54
CA ASP A 123 -2.95 11.39 -6.15
C ASP A 123 -3.44 12.46 -5.17
N ARG A 124 -4.00 12.08 -4.01
CA ARG A 124 -4.55 13.03 -3.02
C ARG A 124 -3.49 13.57 -2.07
N ASN A 125 -2.44 12.80 -1.84
CA ASN A 125 -1.48 13.07 -0.77
C ASN A 125 -0.07 13.38 -1.27
N ILE A 126 0.23 13.06 -2.54
CA ILE A 126 1.49 13.40 -3.19
C ILE A 126 1.62 14.91 -3.35
N THR A 127 2.76 15.46 -2.93
CA THR A 127 3.05 16.89 -3.01
C THR A 127 4.07 17.23 -4.10
N SER A 128 5.03 16.35 -4.37
CA SER A 128 6.04 16.57 -5.41
C SER A 128 6.56 15.25 -5.98
N VAL A 129 7.00 15.31 -7.23
CA VAL A 129 7.79 14.27 -7.90
C VAL A 129 8.91 14.98 -8.65
N THR A 130 10.16 14.70 -8.28
CA THR A 130 11.34 15.36 -8.83
C THR A 130 12.34 14.34 -9.37
N ILE A 131 12.81 14.57 -10.59
CA ILE A 131 13.87 13.77 -11.20
C ILE A 131 15.21 14.23 -10.66
N LEU A 132 16.02 13.27 -10.23
CA LEU A 132 17.43 13.46 -9.90
C LEU A 132 18.29 12.79 -10.95
N THR A 133 19.24 13.54 -11.49
CA THR A 133 20.24 13.01 -12.42
C THR A 133 21.20 12.04 -11.71
N PRO A 134 21.91 11.16 -12.44
CA PRO A 134 22.96 10.32 -11.86
C PRO A 134 24.02 11.11 -11.08
N LYS A 135 24.33 12.33 -11.52
CA LYS A 135 25.27 13.23 -10.84
C LYS A 135 24.74 13.70 -9.48
N GLU A 136 23.46 14.05 -9.39
CA GLU A 136 22.81 14.46 -8.15
C GLU A 136 22.66 13.28 -7.18
N LEU A 137 22.27 12.10 -7.68
CA LEU A 137 22.26 10.86 -6.90
C LEU A 137 23.63 10.57 -6.28
N LEU A 138 24.70 10.68 -7.07
CA LEU A 138 26.06 10.48 -6.58
C LEU A 138 26.48 11.56 -5.58
N LYS A 139 26.17 12.82 -5.85
CA LYS A 139 26.58 13.95 -5.00
C LYS A 139 25.90 13.88 -3.63
N THR A 140 24.57 13.74 -3.62
CA THR A 140 23.72 13.88 -2.44
C THR A 140 23.57 12.56 -1.69
N TYR A 141 23.28 11.48 -2.40
CA TYR A 141 22.92 10.19 -1.80
C TYR A 141 24.02 9.13 -1.90
N LYS A 142 25.15 9.45 -2.55
CA LYS A 142 26.26 8.52 -2.84
C LYS A 142 25.85 7.28 -3.65
N ILE A 143 24.75 7.39 -4.40
CA ILE A 143 24.22 6.31 -5.24
C ILE A 143 24.86 6.36 -6.63
N LYS A 144 25.28 5.19 -7.13
CA LYS A 144 25.85 4.98 -8.47
C LYS A 144 25.04 3.93 -9.23
N GLY A 145 25.24 3.86 -10.55
CA GLY A 145 24.69 2.79 -11.39
C GLY A 145 23.19 2.89 -11.71
N LYS A 146 22.52 3.94 -11.24
CA LYS A 146 21.11 4.21 -11.53
C LYS A 146 20.99 5.22 -12.67
N ARG A 147 20.00 5.06 -13.54
CA ARG A 147 19.75 5.94 -14.68
C ARG A 147 19.14 7.26 -14.24
N LEU A 148 18.32 7.24 -13.19
CA LEU A 148 17.79 8.43 -12.53
C LEU A 148 17.36 8.11 -11.08
N GLY A 149 17.21 9.16 -10.28
CA GLY A 149 16.50 9.13 -9.02
C GLY A 149 15.11 9.75 -9.18
N LEU A 150 14.15 9.26 -8.41
CA LEU A 150 12.83 9.85 -8.31
C LEU A 150 12.57 10.22 -6.85
N LEU A 151 12.70 11.51 -6.54
CA LEU A 151 12.38 12.08 -5.23
C LEU A 151 10.89 12.36 -5.16
N VAL A 152 10.21 11.73 -4.22
CA VAL A 152 8.77 11.80 -4.02
C VAL A 152 8.51 12.34 -2.62
N HIS A 153 7.79 13.45 -2.52
CA HIS A 153 7.23 13.93 -1.26
C HIS A 153 5.73 13.70 -1.24
N TYR A 154 5.22 13.26 -0.09
CA TYR A 154 3.80 13.14 0.16
C TYR A 154 3.51 13.48 1.63
N LYS A 155 2.27 13.89 1.91
CA LYS A 155 1.79 14.13 3.28
C LYS A 155 0.91 12.97 3.70
N GLU A 156 0.97 12.61 4.98
CA GLU A 156 -0.01 11.68 5.56
C GLU A 156 -1.36 12.37 5.79
#